data_AF-A0A329M2S1-F1
#
_entry.id   AF-A0A329M2S1-F1
#
_cell.length_a   1.000
_cell.length_b   1.000
_cell.length_c   1.000
_cell.angle_alpha   90.00
_cell.angle_beta   90.00
_cell.angle_gamma   90.00
#
_symmetry.space_group_name_H-M   'P 1'
#
loop_
_entity.id
_entity.type
_entity.pdbx_description
1 polymer ?
#
loop_
_entity_poly.entity_id
_entity_poly.type
_entity_poly.pdbx_seq_one_letter_code
_entity_poly.pdbx_strand_id
1 'polypeptide(L)'
;MSEKKIRSSAGISVHRVELAEGQLPDMACGVNGVAQQTWFRPTHIDVEFDAKGVVETRIYGPQIKQDGSLSQRELDHRWRR
;
A
#
# COMPACT_ATOMS: atom_id res chain seq x y z
N MET A 1 17.74 -0.80 -1.25
CA MET A 1 16.33 -0.35 -1.38
C MET A 1 16.33 1.16 -1.24
N SER A 2 15.89 1.90 -2.25
CA SER A 2 15.92 3.37 -2.23
C SER A 2 14.61 3.91 -1.66
N GLU A 3 14.65 4.54 -0.49
CA GLU A 3 13.51 5.31 0.03
C GLU A 3 13.30 6.55 -0.82
N LYS A 4 12.13 6.67 -1.47
CA LYS A 4 11.73 7.86 -2.22
C LYS A 4 10.76 8.67 -1.38
N LYS A 5 11.20 9.84 -0.92
CA LYS A 5 10.37 10.79 -0.14
C LYS A 5 9.48 11.59 -1.11
N ILE A 6 8.17 11.36 -1.09
CA ILE A 6 7.20 12.15 -1.86
C ILE A 6 6.69 13.23 -0.91
N ARG A 7 7.10 14.49 -1.12
CA ARG A 7 6.63 15.62 -0.31
C ARG A 7 5.25 16.04 -0.79
N SER A 8 4.25 16.07 0.09
CA SER A 8 3.00 16.79 -0.14
C SER A 8 2.96 18.06 0.73
N SER A 9 2.24 19.07 0.24
CA SER A 9 2.10 20.38 0.87
C SER A 9 1.34 20.31 2.20
N ALA A 10 1.71 21.17 3.16
CA ALA A 10 1.13 21.35 4.50
C ALA A 10 1.53 20.32 5.58
N GLY A 11 2.83 20.09 5.76
CA GLY A 11 3.35 19.34 6.92
C GLY A 11 3.07 17.83 6.90
N ILE A 12 2.52 17.33 5.79
CA ILE A 12 2.32 15.91 5.54
C ILE A 12 3.47 15.40 4.69
N SER A 13 4.04 14.24 5.06
CA SER A 13 5.09 13.59 4.28
C SER A 13 4.76 12.13 4.02
N VAL A 14 5.04 11.65 2.81
CA VAL A 14 4.86 10.25 2.44
C VAL A 14 6.23 9.61 2.20
N HIS A 15 6.45 8.48 2.87
CA HIS A 15 7.60 7.62 2.69
C HIS A 15 7.18 6.35 1.96
N ARG A 16 7.82 6.08 0.81
CA ARG A 16 7.61 4.86 0.05
C ARG A 16 8.70 3.83 0.33
N VAL A 17 8.28 2.60 0.59
CA VAL A 17 9.13 1.41 0.67
C VAL A 17 8.75 0.48 -0.49
N GLU A 18 9.67 0.28 -1.42
CA GLU A 18 9.52 -0.70 -2.49
C GLU A 18 9.68 -2.11 -1.93
N LEU A 19 8.82 -3.04 -2.35
CA LEU A 19 8.87 -4.45 -1.98
C LEU A 19 9.48 -5.26 -3.12
N ALA A 20 10.33 -6.22 -2.77
CA ALA A 20 10.73 -7.26 -3.72
C ALA A 20 9.54 -8.18 -4.02
N GLU A 21 9.57 -8.84 -5.18
CA GLU A 21 8.53 -9.80 -5.54
C GLU A 21 8.43 -10.92 -4.48
N GLY A 22 7.21 -11.18 -4.00
CA GLY A 22 6.94 -12.19 -2.97
C GLY A 22 7.45 -11.84 -1.57
N GLN A 23 7.96 -10.63 -1.34
CA GLN A 23 8.40 -10.20 -0.01
C GLN A 23 7.24 -10.16 1.00
N LEU A 24 6.03 -9.87 0.52
CA LEU A 24 4.78 -10.05 1.26
C LEU A 24 3.88 -11.04 0.50
N PRO A 25 3.05 -11.80 1.22
CA PRO A 25 2.03 -12.63 0.58
C PRO A 25 1.00 -11.75 -0.15
N ASP A 26 0.26 -12.34 -1.09
CA ASP A 26 -0.91 -11.70 -1.69
C ASP A 26 -1.90 -11.28 -0.58
N MET A 27 -2.52 -10.11 -0.73
CA MET A 27 -3.35 -9.49 0.29
C MET A 27 -4.73 -9.16 -0.24
N ALA A 28 -5.73 -9.16 0.65
CA ALA A 28 -7.05 -8.64 0.34
C ALA A 28 -7.07 -7.11 0.53
N CYS A 29 -7.77 -6.40 -0.36
CA CYS A 29 -8.15 -5.00 -0.14
C CYS A 29 -8.83 -4.84 1.21
N GLY A 30 -8.67 -3.68 1.84
CA GLY A 30 -9.32 -3.48 3.12
C GLY A 30 -8.96 -2.19 3.82
N VAL A 31 -9.58 -2.01 4.97
CA VAL A 31 -9.35 -0.87 5.85
C VAL A 31 -9.24 -1.36 7.28
N ASN A 32 -8.18 -0.95 7.98
CA ASN A 32 -7.95 -1.22 9.40
C ASN A 32 -8.06 -2.72 9.75
N GLY A 33 -7.49 -3.58 8.90
CA GLY A 33 -7.50 -5.04 9.07
C GLY A 33 -8.77 -5.74 8.61
N VAL A 34 -9.80 -5.01 8.16
CA VAL A 34 -11.03 -5.58 7.63
C VAL A 34 -10.88 -5.83 6.13
N ALA A 35 -10.76 -7.12 5.76
CA ALA A 35 -10.62 -7.55 4.38
C ALA A 35 -11.93 -7.44 3.58
N GLN A 36 -11.79 -7.10 2.31
CA GLN A 36 -12.81 -7.19 1.25
C GLN A 36 -12.52 -8.39 0.34
N GLN A 37 -13.38 -8.64 -0.65
CA GLN A 37 -13.28 -9.83 -1.49
C GLN A 37 -12.18 -9.79 -2.55
N THR A 38 -11.63 -8.61 -2.85
CA THR A 38 -10.67 -8.44 -3.96
C THR A 38 -9.24 -8.57 -3.47
N TRP A 39 -8.46 -9.40 -4.15
CA TRP A 39 -7.05 -9.67 -3.82
C TRP A 39 -6.09 -8.91 -4.73
N PHE A 40 -4.91 -8.58 -4.21
CA PHE A 40 -3.83 -7.91 -4.91
C PHE A 40 -2.46 -8.44 -4.48
N ARG A 41 -1.46 -8.25 -5.33
CA ARG A 41 -0.07 -8.62 -5.04
C ARG A 41 0.74 -7.41 -4.59
N PRO A 42 1.22 -7.33 -3.34
CA PRO A 42 1.95 -6.16 -2.86
C PRO A 42 3.20 -5.83 -3.69
N THR A 43 3.43 -4.53 -3.91
CA THR A 43 4.60 -4.00 -4.64
C THR A 43 5.30 -2.88 -3.89
N HIS A 44 4.57 -2.10 -3.10
CA HIS A 44 5.14 -1.05 -2.29
C HIS A 44 4.23 -0.70 -1.11
N ILE A 45 4.82 -0.02 -0.13
CA ILE A 45 4.13 0.51 1.04
C ILE A 45 4.35 2.01 1.06
N ASP A 46 3.28 2.77 1.20
CA ASP A 46 3.35 4.20 1.50
C ASP A 46 2.94 4.43 2.96
N VAL A 47 3.78 5.15 3.70
CA VAL A 47 3.50 5.58 5.07
C VAL A 47 3.40 7.10 5.08
N GLU A 48 2.23 7.59 5.47
CA GLU A 48 1.91 9.01 5.59
C GLU A 48 2.07 9.48 7.04
N PHE A 49 2.77 10.60 7.21
CA PHE A 49 3.04 11.23 8.50
C PHE A 49 2.54 12.67 8.53
N ASP A 50 2.01 13.09 9.67
CA ASP A 50 1.82 14.50 10.04
C ASP A 50 2.75 14.88 11.20
N ALA A 51 2.60 16.10 11.73
CA ALA A 51 3.37 16.58 12.88
C ALA A 51 3.16 15.77 14.18
N LYS A 52 2.13 14.90 14.24
CA LYS A 52 1.78 14.07 15.40
C LYS A 52 2.16 12.60 15.22
N GLY A 53 2.66 12.19 14.05
CA GLY A 53 3.13 10.83 13.78
C GLY A 53 2.49 10.20 12.54
N VAL A 54 2.39 8.86 12.53
CA VAL A 54 1.77 8.12 11.41
C VAL A 54 0.27 8.41 11.38
N VAL A 55 -0.21 8.84 10.21
CA VAL A 55 -1.64 9.08 9.96
C VAL A 55 -2.25 7.91 9.20
N GLU A 56 -1.52 7.39 8.21
CA GLU A 56 -1.97 6.29 7.38
C GLU A 56 -0.80 5.44 6.89
N THR A 57 -1.02 4.13 6.80
CA THR A 57 -0.15 3.19 6.09
C THR A 57 -0.97 2.50 5.03
N ARG A 58 -0.48 2.49 3.79
CA ARG A 58 -1.12 1.83 2.66
C ARG A 58 -0.16 0.84 2.03
N ILE A 59 -0.62 -0.40 1.87
CA ILE A 59 0.10 -1.41 1.09
C ILE A 59 -0.60 -1.49 -0.26
N TYR A 60 0.17 -1.29 -1.33
CA TYR A 60 -0.32 -1.18 -2.70
C TYR A 60 0.13 -2.35 -3.57
N GLY A 61 -0.67 -2.66 -4.58
CA GLY A 61 -0.23 -3.47 -5.70
C GLY A 61 -1.33 -3.82 -6.71
N PRO A 62 -0.99 -4.47 -7.83
CA PRO A 62 -1.94 -4.82 -8.86
C PRO A 62 -2.95 -5.88 -8.38
N GLN A 63 -4.21 -5.72 -8.81
CA GLN A 63 -5.26 -6.71 -8.60
C GLN A 63 -4.88 -8.06 -9.22
N ILE A 64 -5.16 -9.13 -8.49
CA ILE A 64 -5.10 -10.51 -8.97
C ILE A 64 -6.45 -10.86 -9.58
N LYS A 65 -6.46 -11.27 -10.84
CA LYS A 65 -7.66 -11.74 -11.55
C LYS A 65 -7.97 -13.19 -11.20
N GLN A 66 -9.16 -13.66 -11.57
CA GLN A 66 -9.59 -15.04 -11.33
C GLN A 66 -8.66 -16.10 -11.96
N ASP A 67 -7.98 -15.75 -13.06
CA ASP A 67 -7.00 -16.60 -13.74
C ASP A 67 -5.59 -16.54 -13.11
N GLY A 68 -5.42 -15.79 -12.01
CA GLY A 68 -4.14 -15.56 -11.34
C GLY A 68 -3.25 -14.50 -11.99
N SER A 69 -3.63 -13.95 -13.14
CA SER A 69 -2.87 -12.87 -13.79
C SER A 69 -3.05 -11.54 -13.07
N LEU A 70 -2.06 -10.65 -13.20
CA LEU A 70 -2.11 -9.31 -12.65
C LEU A 70 -2.82 -8.35 -13.61
N SER A 71 -3.67 -7.49 -13.07
CA SER A 71 -4.31 -6.41 -13.82
C SER A 71 -3.52 -5.10 -13.71
N GLN A 72 -3.82 -4.13 -14.58
CA GLN A 72 -3.29 -2.77 -14.48
C GLN A 72 -3.96 -1.94 -13.36
N ARG A 73 -5.06 -2.42 -12.78
CA ARG A 73 -5.71 -1.76 -11.66
C ARG A 73 -4.90 -1.99 -10.40
N GLU A 74 -4.43 -0.90 -9.82
CA GLU A 74 -3.81 -0.89 -8.49
C GLU A 74 -4.89 -0.89 -7.40
N LEU A 75 -4.59 -1.60 -6.32
CA LEU A 75 -5.43 -1.82 -5.15
C LEU A 75 -4.61 -1.61 -3.89
N ASP A 76 -5.30 -1.36 -2.77
CA ASP A 76 -4.66 -1.14 -1.49
C ASP A 76 -5.38 -1.80 -0.31
N HIS A 77 -4.60 -2.05 0.74
CA HIS A 77 -5.08 -2.19 2.10
C HIS A 77 -4.50 -1.04 2.93
N ARG A 78 -5.38 -0.31 3.62
CA ARG A 78 -5.00 0.88 4.40
C ARG A 78 -5.27 0.74 5.88
N TRP A 79 -4.35 1.24 6.69
CA TRP A 79 -4.51 1.43 8.12
C TRP A 79 -4.43 2.91 8.41
N ARG A 80 -5.52 3.47 8.91
CA ARG A 80 -5.63 4.87 9.28
C ARG A 80 -6.04 5.00 10.74
N ARG A 81 -5.46 6.02 11.37
CA ARG A 81 -5.85 6.52 12.68
C ARG A 81 -7.26 7.09 12.67
#